data_AF-A0A9Q1JBH7-F1
#
_entry.id   AF-A0A9Q1JBH7-F1
#
_cell.length_a   1.000
_cell.length_b   1.000
_cell.length_c   1.000
_cell.angle_alpha   90.00
_cell.angle_beta   90.00
_cell.angle_gamma   90.00
#
_symmetry.space_group_name_H-M   'P 1'
#
loop_
_entity.id
_entity.type
_entity.pdbx_description
1 polymer ?
#
loop_
_entity_poly.entity_id
_entity_poly.type
_entity_poly.pdbx_seq_one_letter_code
_entity_poly.pdbx_strand_id
1 'polypeptide(L)'
;MTGCSKPELDLEREGAGGGDDCIALEAGGGDDCIALEAGGGDDCIALEAGGGDDCIALEAGGGDACIALEAGGGDDCIALEAGGGDDCIALEAGGGDDCIALEAGGGDDCIALEAGGGDDCIALETGGDDCIALEAGGGDCIALETGGGDCIALETGGGGGCIALNAGGGDGCIALEAGVGDGCIALEAGGGDGCIALEAGGAACIALERGGGDCIALETGGGDCIALETGGGGGCIALNAGGGDGCIALEAGVGDGCIALEAGGGDGCIALEAGGGDGCIALKAGGGDGCIALEAGGGDGCIALEAGGGDG
;
A
#
# COMPACT_ATOMS: atom_id res chain seq x y z
N MET A 1 -30.11 0.16 16.56
CA MET A 1 -30.55 -1.02 17.34
C MET A 1 -31.81 -1.60 16.71
N THR A 2 -31.62 -2.22 15.57
CA THR A 2 -32.58 -2.99 14.77
C THR A 2 -31.66 -4.07 14.21
N GLY A 3 -31.39 -5.16 14.92
CA GLY A 3 -32.33 -6.14 15.40
C GLY A 3 -32.09 -7.37 14.55
N CYS A 4 -31.01 -8.13 14.86
CA CYS A 4 -30.68 -9.40 14.23
C CYS A 4 -31.94 -10.25 14.14
N SER A 5 -32.53 -10.29 12.95
CA SER A 5 -33.62 -11.20 12.63
C SER A 5 -33.01 -12.56 12.37
N LYS A 6 -32.67 -13.27 13.46
CA LYS A 6 -32.20 -14.67 13.51
C LYS A 6 -31.69 -15.24 12.17
N PRO A 7 -30.38 -15.21 11.92
CA PRO A 7 -29.74 -16.31 11.21
C PRO A 7 -29.73 -17.54 12.13
N GLU A 8 -29.69 -18.73 11.54
CA GLU A 8 -29.41 -19.96 12.25
C GLU A 8 -28.00 -19.83 12.88
N LEU A 9 -27.83 -20.37 14.09
CA LEU A 9 -26.61 -20.19 14.88
C LEU A 9 -25.50 -21.09 14.34
N ASP A 10 -24.59 -20.57 13.52
CA ASP A 10 -23.40 -21.30 13.10
C ASP A 10 -22.15 -20.81 13.85
N LEU A 11 -22.22 -20.82 15.19
CA LEU A 11 -21.00 -20.92 16.01
C LEU A 11 -20.44 -22.34 15.88
N GLU A 12 -19.78 -22.64 14.76
CA GLU A 12 -18.99 -23.86 14.60
C GLU A 12 -17.58 -23.64 15.15
N ARG A 13 -17.47 -23.66 16.48
CA ARG A 13 -16.15 -23.71 17.12
C ARG A 13 -15.54 -25.10 16.93
N GLU A 14 -14.89 -25.34 15.80
CA GLU A 14 -13.97 -26.46 15.63
C GLU A 14 -12.62 -26.05 16.21
N GLY A 15 -12.48 -26.14 17.54
CA GLY A 15 -11.18 -25.97 18.20
C GLY A 15 -10.34 -27.20 17.94
N ALA A 16 -9.44 -27.12 16.98
CA ALA A 16 -8.62 -28.24 16.61
C ALA A 16 -7.37 -28.36 17.51
N GLY A 17 -6.90 -29.60 17.70
CA GLY A 17 -5.80 -29.90 18.63
C GLY A 17 -4.46 -29.45 18.05
N GLY A 18 -3.35 -29.49 18.82
CA GLY A 18 -2.04 -29.01 18.35
C GLY A 18 -1.35 -29.86 17.27
N GLY A 19 -1.93 -29.97 16.07
CA GLY A 19 -1.38 -30.58 14.87
C GLY A 19 -2.09 -30.04 13.63
N ASP A 20 -1.74 -30.56 12.45
CA ASP A 20 -2.20 -30.08 11.15
C ASP A 20 -3.72 -30.23 10.95
N ASP A 21 -4.39 -29.13 10.59
CA ASP A 21 -5.84 -29.10 10.40
C ASP A 21 -6.25 -28.83 8.94
N CYS A 22 -7.41 -29.38 8.55
CA CYS A 22 -8.00 -29.13 7.24
C CYS A 22 -9.49 -28.87 7.43
N ILE A 23 -9.88 -27.60 7.34
CA ILE A 23 -11.23 -27.11 7.56
C ILE A 23 -11.80 -26.64 6.22
N ALA A 24 -13.01 -27.08 5.90
CA ALA A 24 -13.76 -26.60 4.74
C ALA A 24 -15.20 -26.29 5.17
N LEU A 25 -15.62 -25.05 5.02
CA LEU A 25 -16.93 -24.57 5.44
C LEU A 25 -17.60 -23.77 4.31
N GLU A 26 -18.87 -24.08 4.06
CA GLU A 26 -19.74 -23.35 3.14
C GLU A 26 -20.93 -22.86 3.96
N ALA A 27 -20.94 -21.57 4.29
CA ALA A 27 -22.11 -20.89 4.81
C ALA A 27 -23.07 -20.55 3.65
N GLY A 28 -24.30 -20.21 4.01
CA GLY A 28 -25.40 -20.21 3.06
C GLY A 28 -25.50 -18.90 2.31
N GLY A 29 -26.35 -18.03 2.83
CA GLY A 29 -26.54 -16.68 2.34
C GLY A 29 -27.54 -16.00 3.26
N GLY A 30 -27.46 -14.69 3.33
CA GLY A 30 -27.86 -13.90 4.49
C GLY A 30 -26.69 -13.75 5.47
N ASP A 31 -26.89 -12.90 6.47
CA ASP A 31 -25.88 -12.49 7.44
C ASP A 31 -25.38 -13.68 8.29
N ASP A 32 -24.12 -14.05 8.13
CA ASP A 32 -23.47 -15.17 8.79
C ASP A 32 -22.41 -14.70 9.82
N CYS A 33 -22.23 -15.47 10.90
CA CYS A 33 -21.23 -15.18 11.93
C CYS A 33 -20.35 -16.43 12.13
N ILE A 34 -19.15 -16.42 11.56
CA ILE A 34 -18.26 -17.58 11.53
C ILE A 34 -17.04 -17.32 12.42
N ALA A 35 -16.67 -18.30 13.24
CA ALA A 35 -15.46 -18.25 14.07
C ALA A 35 -14.74 -19.61 14.05
N LEU A 36 -13.54 -19.67 13.49
CA LEU A 36 -12.71 -20.88 13.41
C LEU A 36 -11.36 -20.68 14.09
N GLU A 37 -10.91 -21.72 14.80
CA GLU A 37 -9.62 -21.77 15.52
C GLU A 37 -8.89 -23.06 15.11
N ALA A 38 -7.90 -22.97 14.21
CA ALA A 38 -7.03 -24.07 13.86
C ALA A 38 -5.85 -24.22 14.86
N GLY A 39 -5.31 -25.43 14.96
CA GLY A 39 -4.27 -25.80 15.92
C GLY A 39 -2.89 -25.27 15.55
N GLY A 40 -1.88 -25.51 16.41
CA GLY A 40 -0.51 -25.02 16.18
C GLY A 40 0.30 -25.74 15.09
N GLY A 41 -0.33 -26.39 14.11
CA GLY A 41 0.30 -27.16 13.04
C GLY A 41 0.20 -26.48 11.68
N ASP A 42 0.44 -27.24 10.60
CA ASP A 42 0.26 -26.73 9.23
C ASP A 42 -1.22 -26.83 8.86
N ASP A 43 -1.87 -25.70 8.61
CA ASP A 43 -3.33 -25.63 8.52
C ASP A 43 -3.80 -25.32 7.09
N CYS A 44 -4.94 -25.89 6.71
CA CYS A 44 -5.61 -25.59 5.44
C CYS A 44 -7.06 -25.19 5.74
N ILE A 45 -7.44 -23.95 5.46
CA ILE A 45 -8.79 -23.44 5.71
C ILE A 45 -9.37 -22.98 4.38
N ALA A 46 -10.54 -23.50 4.02
CA ALA A 46 -11.36 -23.02 2.91
C ALA A 46 -12.73 -22.60 3.46
N LEU A 47 -13.12 -21.35 3.24
CA LEU A 47 -14.38 -20.80 3.74
C LEU A 47 -15.09 -20.01 2.63
N GLU A 48 -16.35 -20.34 2.38
CA GLU A 48 -17.26 -19.60 1.51
C GLU A 48 -18.46 -19.15 2.36
N ALA A 49 -18.65 -17.86 2.64
CA ALA A 49 -19.78 -17.38 3.46
C ALA A 49 -21.05 -17.13 2.62
N GLY A 50 -20.88 -16.66 1.39
CA GLY A 50 -21.93 -16.58 0.38
C GLY A 50 -22.35 -15.16 0.08
N GLY A 51 -23.16 -14.52 0.91
CA GLY A 51 -23.52 -13.12 0.70
C GLY A 51 -24.64 -12.70 1.62
N GLY A 52 -24.58 -11.48 2.14
CA GLY A 52 -25.11 -11.08 3.44
C GLY A 52 -24.08 -10.18 4.11
N ASP A 53 -24.45 -9.54 5.22
CA ASP A 53 -23.48 -8.79 6.01
C ASP A 53 -22.80 -9.76 7.00
N ASP A 54 -21.62 -10.26 6.67
CA ASP A 54 -20.98 -11.38 7.36
C ASP A 54 -19.94 -10.92 8.38
N CYS A 55 -19.76 -11.72 9.44
CA CYS A 55 -18.75 -11.51 10.48
C CYS A 55 -17.88 -12.76 10.58
N ILE A 56 -16.65 -12.70 10.08
CA ILE A 56 -15.75 -13.85 10.00
C ILE A 56 -14.52 -13.60 10.87
N ALA A 57 -14.24 -14.52 11.79
CA ALA A 57 -13.02 -14.53 12.60
C ALA A 57 -12.28 -15.86 12.40
N LEU A 58 -11.05 -15.81 11.91
CA LEU A 58 -10.19 -16.97 11.69
C LEU A 58 -8.88 -16.83 12.46
N GLU A 59 -8.52 -17.85 13.22
CA GLU A 59 -7.20 -17.98 13.84
C GLU A 59 -6.55 -19.27 13.31
N ALA A 60 -5.46 -19.16 12.56
CA ALA A 60 -4.57 -20.28 12.25
C ALA A 60 -3.41 -20.32 13.25
N GLY A 61 -2.96 -21.51 13.64
CA GLY A 61 -1.91 -21.61 14.64
C GLY A 61 -0.52 -21.35 14.07
N GLY A 62 0.51 -21.74 14.83
CA GLY A 62 1.89 -21.29 14.57
C GLY A 62 2.67 -22.03 13.47
N GLY A 63 2.06 -22.92 12.69
CA GLY A 63 2.67 -23.56 11.52
C GLY A 63 2.32 -22.83 10.23
N ASP A 64 2.59 -23.46 9.09
CA ASP A 64 2.28 -22.87 7.77
C ASP A 64 0.77 -22.97 7.49
N ALA A 65 0.13 -21.86 7.14
CA ALA A 65 -1.31 -21.78 6.88
C ALA A 65 -1.59 -21.59 5.38
N CYS A 66 -2.53 -22.35 4.84
CA CYS A 66 -3.11 -22.15 3.51
C CYS A 66 -4.58 -21.77 3.68
N ILE A 67 -4.89 -20.47 3.58
CA ILE A 67 -6.24 -19.94 3.81
C ILE A 67 -6.81 -19.42 2.50
N ALA A 68 -7.99 -19.91 2.14
CA ALA A 68 -8.81 -19.38 1.06
C ALA A 68 -10.17 -18.97 1.63
N LEU A 69 -10.52 -17.69 1.54
CA LEU A 69 -11.75 -17.13 2.08
C LEU A 69 -12.48 -16.32 1.02
N GLU A 70 -13.76 -16.64 0.81
CA GLU A 70 -14.69 -15.87 -0.02
C GLU A 70 -15.88 -15.46 0.87
N ALA A 71 -15.99 -14.18 1.25
CA ALA A 71 -17.12 -13.70 2.06
C ALA A 71 -18.37 -13.52 1.18
N GLY A 72 -18.21 -12.83 0.05
CA GLY A 72 -19.15 -12.86 -1.06
C GLY A 72 -19.73 -11.48 -1.38
N GLY A 73 -20.65 -10.97 -0.59
CA GLY A 73 -21.09 -9.58 -0.80
C GLY A 73 -22.21 -9.15 0.13
N GLY A 74 -22.19 -7.87 0.48
CA GLY A 74 -22.76 -7.31 1.70
C GLY A 74 -21.64 -6.56 2.44
N ASP A 75 -21.97 -5.93 3.57
CA ASP A 75 -20.98 -5.19 4.34
C ASP A 75 -20.31 -6.15 5.36
N ASP A 76 -19.11 -6.66 5.03
CA ASP A 76 -18.47 -7.74 5.74
C ASP A 76 -17.42 -7.27 6.76
N CYS A 77 -17.27 -8.01 7.85
CA CYS A 77 -16.26 -7.79 8.88
C CYS A 77 -15.38 -9.05 9.00
N ILE A 78 -14.15 -8.97 8.50
CA ILE A 78 -13.22 -10.10 8.45
C ILE A 78 -12.01 -9.81 9.35
N ALA A 79 -11.75 -10.70 10.30
CA ALA A 79 -10.55 -10.71 11.12
C ALA A 79 -9.82 -12.06 10.93
N LEU A 80 -8.59 -12.02 10.46
CA LEU A 80 -7.77 -13.20 10.20
C LEU A 80 -6.42 -13.06 10.88
N GLU A 81 -6.08 -13.99 11.76
CA GLU A 81 -4.77 -14.11 12.37
C GLU A 81 -4.12 -15.41 11.87
N ALA A 82 -3.01 -15.30 11.16
CA ALA A 82 -2.15 -16.40 10.74
C ALA A 82 -0.84 -16.37 11.54
N GLY A 83 -0.34 -17.55 11.91
CA GLY A 83 0.77 -17.68 12.85
C GLY A 83 2.14 -17.38 12.25
N GLY A 84 3.20 -17.89 12.88
CA GLY A 84 4.58 -17.55 12.53
C GLY A 84 5.22 -18.42 11.43
N GLY A 85 4.42 -19.16 10.64
CA GLY A 85 4.87 -19.99 9.52
C GLY A 85 4.93 -19.22 8.20
N ASP A 86 5.24 -19.92 7.10
CA ASP A 86 5.18 -19.36 5.74
C ASP A 86 3.76 -19.53 5.19
N ASP A 87 2.94 -18.49 5.28
CA ASP A 87 1.50 -18.55 5.04
C ASP A 87 1.13 -18.17 3.60
N CYS A 88 0.09 -18.81 3.08
CA CYS A 88 -0.51 -18.53 1.78
C CYS A 88 -1.98 -18.15 2.01
N ILE A 89 -2.29 -16.86 1.88
CA ILE A 89 -3.63 -16.33 2.14
C ILE A 89 -4.20 -15.75 0.85
N ALA A 90 -5.38 -16.24 0.45
CA ALA A 90 -6.21 -15.69 -0.61
C ALA A 90 -7.55 -15.28 -0.01
N LEU A 91 -7.89 -14.00 -0.08
CA LEU A 91 -9.11 -13.43 0.50
C LEU A 91 -9.87 -12.62 -0.55
N GLU A 92 -11.13 -12.96 -0.78
CA GLU A 92 -12.08 -12.19 -1.57
C GLU A 92 -13.24 -11.76 -0.65
N ALA A 93 -13.31 -10.47 -0.29
CA ALA A 93 -14.41 -9.95 0.53
C ALA A 93 -15.68 -9.80 -0.31
N GLY A 94 -15.54 -9.17 -1.49
CA GLY A 94 -16.50 -9.25 -2.58
C GLY A 94 -17.12 -7.91 -2.92
N GLY A 95 -18.11 -7.43 -2.18
CA GLY A 95 -18.55 -6.06 -2.41
C GLY A 95 -19.65 -5.60 -1.48
N GLY A 96 -19.65 -4.32 -1.18
CA GLY A 96 -20.19 -3.74 0.05
C GLY A 96 -19.08 -2.93 0.72
N ASP A 97 -19.39 -2.30 1.84
CA ASP A 97 -18.39 -1.52 2.60
C ASP A 97 -17.74 -2.43 3.66
N ASP A 98 -16.58 -3.00 3.33
CA ASP A 98 -15.95 -4.07 4.10
C ASP A 98 -14.91 -3.58 5.12
N CYS A 99 -14.78 -4.30 6.23
CA CYS A 99 -13.77 -4.08 7.25
C CYS A 99 -12.89 -5.32 7.37
N ILE A 100 -11.65 -5.23 6.88
CA ILE A 100 -10.72 -6.36 6.85
C ILE A 100 -9.52 -6.05 7.75
N ALA A 101 -9.25 -6.92 8.72
CA ALA A 101 -8.06 -6.92 9.54
C ALA A 101 -7.34 -8.26 9.37
N LEU A 102 -6.11 -8.22 8.89
CA LEU A 102 -5.28 -9.40 8.69
C LEU A 102 -3.95 -9.22 9.41
N GLU A 103 -3.60 -10.19 10.25
CA GLU A 103 -2.28 -10.30 10.86
C GLU A 103 -1.64 -11.61 10.38
N ALA A 104 -0.48 -11.54 9.74
CA ALA A 104 0.34 -12.70 9.39
C ALA A 104 1.69 -12.60 10.12
N GLY A 105 2.19 -13.72 10.62
CA GLY A 105 3.19 -13.71 11.68
C GLY A 105 4.59 -13.29 11.25
N GLY A 106 5.49 -14.27 11.09
CA GLY A 106 6.93 -14.02 11.05
C GLY A 106 7.67 -14.75 9.92
N GLY A 107 6.95 -15.55 9.13
CA GLY A 107 7.50 -16.30 8.00
C GLY A 107 7.45 -15.48 6.72
N ASP A 108 7.79 -16.12 5.60
CA ASP A 108 7.75 -15.47 4.28
C ASP A 108 6.38 -15.70 3.64
N ASP A 109 5.47 -14.74 3.81
CA ASP A 109 4.05 -14.91 3.49
C ASP A 109 3.70 -14.50 2.05
N CYS A 110 2.72 -15.18 1.47
CA CYS A 110 2.12 -14.88 0.18
C CYS A 110 0.66 -14.49 0.37
N ILE A 111 0.34 -13.21 0.25
CA ILE A 111 -0.99 -12.67 0.51
C ILE A 111 -1.57 -12.07 -0.76
N ALA A 112 -2.72 -12.56 -1.17
CA ALA A 112 -3.56 -12.00 -2.23
C ALA A 112 -4.91 -11.60 -1.63
N LEU A 113 -5.25 -10.32 -1.70
CA LEU A 113 -6.49 -9.79 -1.14
C LEU A 113 -7.23 -8.97 -2.20
N GLU A 114 -8.50 -9.31 -2.42
CA GLU A 114 -9.44 -8.55 -3.23
C GLU A 114 -10.58 -8.08 -2.31
N ALA A 115 -10.59 -6.81 -1.92
CA ALA A 115 -11.68 -6.25 -1.12
C ALA A 115 -12.95 -6.11 -1.97
N GLY A 116 -12.77 -5.83 -3.27
CA GLY A 116 -13.86 -5.75 -4.21
C GLY A 116 -14.34 -4.31 -4.39
N GLY A 117 -15.59 -4.01 -4.08
CA GLY A 117 -16.14 -2.69 -4.32
C GLY A 117 -16.98 -2.14 -3.18
N GLY A 118 -16.61 -0.97 -2.70
CA GLY A 118 -17.27 -0.20 -1.65
C GLY A 118 -16.35 0.92 -1.21
N ASP A 119 -16.60 1.45 -0.02
CA ASP A 119 -15.64 2.24 0.75
C ASP A 119 -15.02 1.35 1.86
N ASP A 120 -13.98 0.59 1.51
CA ASP A 120 -13.44 -0.46 2.38
C ASP A 120 -12.40 0.06 3.39
N CYS A 121 -12.28 -0.61 4.53
CA CYS A 121 -11.27 -0.36 5.54
C CYS A 121 -10.38 -1.59 5.71
N ILE A 122 -9.13 -1.50 5.23
CA ILE A 122 -8.19 -2.62 5.20
C ILE A 122 -7.00 -2.31 6.10
N ALA A 123 -6.76 -3.17 7.08
CA ALA A 123 -5.57 -3.16 7.91
C ALA A 123 -4.84 -4.49 7.75
N LEU A 124 -3.58 -4.43 7.30
CA LEU A 124 -2.75 -5.61 7.10
C LEU A 124 -1.42 -5.42 7.86
N GLU A 125 -1.15 -6.31 8.79
CA GLU A 125 0.12 -6.38 9.52
C GLU A 125 0.82 -7.69 9.18
N THR A 126 2.04 -7.62 8.65
CA THR A 126 2.83 -8.82 8.32
C THR A 126 4.25 -8.69 8.84
N GLY A 127 4.90 -9.82 9.09
CA GLY A 127 6.31 -9.85 9.46
C GLY A 127 7.02 -10.92 8.66
N GLY A 128 8.05 -10.54 7.91
CA GLY A 128 8.73 -11.51 7.06
C GLY A 128 9.47 -10.84 5.93
N ASP A 129 9.82 -11.61 4.90
CA ASP A 129 10.10 -11.11 3.55
C ASP A 129 8.93 -11.51 2.64
N ASP A 130 7.86 -10.70 2.64
CA ASP A 130 6.54 -11.09 2.14
C ASP A 130 6.27 -10.67 0.69
N CYS A 131 5.34 -11.38 0.05
CA CYS A 131 4.77 -11.03 -1.25
C CYS A 131 3.30 -10.69 -1.09
N ILE A 132 2.96 -9.40 -1.19
CA ILE A 132 1.61 -8.89 -0.98
C ILE A 132 1.06 -8.34 -2.29
N ALA A 133 -0.09 -8.83 -2.72
CA ALA A 133 -0.91 -8.28 -3.79
C ALA A 133 -2.28 -7.90 -3.22
N LEU A 134 -2.62 -6.61 -3.29
CA LEU A 134 -3.87 -6.08 -2.76
C LEU A 134 -4.59 -5.29 -3.87
N GLU A 135 -5.82 -5.70 -4.18
CA GLU A 135 -6.73 -4.98 -5.07
C GLU A 135 -7.92 -4.45 -4.25
N ALA A 136 -8.14 -3.15 -4.32
CA ALA A 136 -9.21 -2.48 -3.60
C ALA A 136 -10.03 -1.55 -4.50
N GLY A 137 -11.25 -1.28 -4.08
CA GLY A 137 -12.18 -0.35 -4.70
C GLY A 137 -11.73 1.11 -4.64
N GLY A 138 -12.68 2.02 -4.82
CA GLY A 138 -12.41 3.45 -4.88
C GLY A 138 -13.05 4.15 -3.69
N GLY A 139 -12.25 4.74 -2.81
CA GLY A 139 -12.73 5.36 -1.56
C GLY A 139 -12.10 4.76 -0.31
N ASP A 140 -11.34 3.68 -0.50
CA ASP A 140 -10.86 2.82 0.58
C ASP A 140 -9.77 3.46 1.44
N CYS A 141 -9.76 3.04 2.70
CA CYS A 141 -8.75 3.36 3.68
C CYS A 141 -7.88 2.13 3.91
N ILE A 142 -6.63 2.20 3.47
CA ILE A 142 -5.69 1.08 3.51
C ILE A 142 -4.53 1.43 4.44
N ALA A 143 -4.27 0.57 5.42
CA ALA A 143 -3.11 0.64 6.30
C ALA A 143 -2.33 -0.67 6.20
N LEU A 144 -1.10 -0.62 5.69
CA LEU A 144 -0.18 -1.75 5.61
C LEU A 144 1.02 -1.49 6.53
N GLU A 145 1.30 -2.40 7.45
CA GLU A 145 2.53 -2.43 8.23
C GLU A 145 3.25 -3.76 7.98
N THR A 146 4.42 -3.72 7.36
CA THR A 146 5.10 -4.93 6.91
C THR A 146 6.53 -5.04 7.44
N GLY A 147 7.01 -6.28 7.51
CA GLY A 147 8.35 -6.66 7.96
C GLY A 147 9.45 -6.37 6.94
N GLY A 148 10.49 -7.21 6.92
CA GLY A 148 11.75 -7.12 6.19
C GLY A 148 11.77 -6.51 4.78
N GLY A 149 12.03 -7.35 3.77
CA GLY A 149 12.34 -6.99 2.38
C GLY A 149 11.21 -7.32 1.41
N ASP A 150 10.04 -6.73 1.63
CA ASP A 150 8.81 -7.17 0.98
C ASP A 150 8.67 -6.72 -0.48
N CYS A 151 7.89 -7.50 -1.23
CA CYS A 151 7.39 -7.15 -2.55
C CYS A 151 5.89 -6.85 -2.46
N ILE A 152 5.54 -5.57 -2.55
CA ILE A 152 4.16 -5.10 -2.39
C ILE A 152 3.66 -4.56 -3.73
N ALA A 153 2.52 -5.08 -4.20
CA ALA A 153 1.73 -4.55 -5.30
C ALA A 153 0.36 -4.15 -4.77
N LEU A 154 0.01 -2.88 -4.89
CA LEU A 154 -1.28 -2.34 -4.47
C LEU A 154 -1.96 -1.63 -5.64
N GLU A 155 -3.16 -2.07 -6.00
CA GLU A 155 -4.02 -1.43 -6.99
C GLU A 155 -5.30 -0.93 -6.30
N THR A 156 -5.60 0.35 -6.45
CA THR A 156 -6.84 0.95 -5.92
C THR A 156 -7.64 1.63 -7.02
N GLY A 157 -8.97 1.51 -6.94
CA GLY A 157 -9.90 2.20 -7.81
C GLY A 157 -9.84 3.73 -7.67
N GLY A 158 -10.53 4.44 -8.57
CA GLY A 158 -10.64 5.90 -8.47
C GLY A 158 -11.60 6.30 -7.35
N GLY A 159 -11.15 7.13 -6.40
CA GLY A 159 -11.97 7.55 -5.26
C GLY A 159 -11.20 8.40 -4.25
N GLY A 160 -11.87 8.81 -3.18
CA GLY A 160 -11.34 9.72 -2.16
C GLY A 160 -10.62 9.03 -0.99
N GLY A 161 -9.83 7.99 -1.28
CA GLY A 161 -9.23 7.10 -0.28
C GLY A 161 -7.95 7.60 0.37
N CYS A 162 -7.50 6.90 1.41
CA CYS A 162 -6.18 7.12 2.01
C CYS A 162 -5.39 5.82 2.13
N ILE A 163 -4.12 5.88 1.74
CA ILE A 163 -3.19 4.76 1.81
C ILE A 163 -2.06 5.17 2.75
N ALA A 164 -1.84 4.36 3.78
CA ALA A 164 -0.69 4.44 4.67
C ALA A 164 0.07 3.12 4.58
N LEU A 165 1.34 3.16 4.18
CA LEU A 165 2.18 1.97 4.09
C LEU A 165 3.47 2.22 4.86
N ASN A 166 3.74 1.38 5.84
CA ASN A 166 4.98 1.36 6.62
C ASN A 166 5.70 0.04 6.34
N ALA A 167 6.66 0.06 5.42
CA ALA A 167 7.50 -1.09 5.13
C ALA A 167 8.77 -1.07 5.99
N GLY A 168 9.15 -2.23 6.50
CA GLY A 168 10.35 -2.42 7.30
C GLY A 168 11.66 -2.10 6.55
N GLY A 169 12.78 -2.44 7.19
CA GLY A 169 14.09 -2.29 6.61
C GLY A 169 14.51 -3.57 5.88
N GLY A 170 14.78 -3.48 4.59
CA GLY A 170 15.19 -4.62 3.76
C GLY A 170 15.25 -4.27 2.28
N ASP A 171 15.71 -5.22 1.47
CA ASP A 171 15.76 -5.07 0.02
C ASP A 171 14.39 -5.50 -0.55
N GLY A 172 13.54 -4.54 -0.92
CA GLY A 172 12.15 -4.79 -1.33
C GLY A 172 11.67 -3.89 -2.47
N CYS A 173 10.53 -4.21 -3.07
CA CYS A 173 9.94 -3.43 -4.15
C CYS A 173 8.49 -3.08 -3.83
N ILE A 174 8.12 -1.82 -4.04
CA ILE A 174 6.74 -1.35 -3.85
C ILE A 174 6.25 -0.80 -5.19
N ALA A 175 5.14 -1.34 -5.67
CA ALA A 175 4.37 -0.84 -6.80
C ALA A 175 2.98 -0.44 -6.31
N LEU A 176 2.61 0.83 -6.49
CA LEU A 176 1.30 1.34 -6.14
C LEU A 176 0.67 2.02 -7.34
N GLU A 177 -0.50 1.54 -7.76
CA GLU A 177 -1.35 2.17 -8.75
C GLU A 177 -2.63 2.67 -8.07
N ALA A 178 -2.77 3.99 -7.96
CA ALA A 178 -3.95 4.64 -7.42
C ALA A 178 -4.77 5.30 -8.53
N GLY A 179 -6.05 4.93 -8.60
CA GLY A 179 -6.99 5.46 -9.57
C GLY A 179 -7.23 6.97 -9.44
N VAL A 180 -8.06 7.52 -10.34
CA VAL A 180 -8.29 8.97 -10.40
C VAL A 180 -9.16 9.45 -9.24
N GLY A 181 -8.62 10.25 -8.32
CA GLY A 181 -9.36 10.79 -7.17
C GLY A 181 -8.60 11.83 -6.34
N ASP A 182 -9.26 12.33 -5.29
CA ASP A 182 -8.66 13.21 -4.28
C ASP A 182 -8.26 12.35 -3.08
N GLY A 183 -6.98 11.98 -2.96
CA GLY A 183 -6.52 11.02 -1.95
C GLY A 183 -5.23 11.44 -1.24
N CYS A 184 -4.93 10.75 -0.14
CA CYS A 184 -3.67 10.91 0.58
C CYS A 184 -2.88 9.60 0.55
N ILE A 185 -1.62 9.67 0.15
CA ILE A 185 -0.69 8.53 0.17
C ILE A 185 0.46 8.90 1.09
N ALA A 186 0.64 8.12 2.16
CA ALA A 186 1.80 8.19 3.04
C ALA A 186 2.55 6.87 2.94
N LEU A 187 3.82 6.92 2.54
CA LEU A 187 4.67 5.75 2.43
C LEU A 187 5.95 6.00 3.23
N GLU A 188 6.18 5.17 4.24
CA GLU A 188 7.43 5.11 4.99
C GLU A 188 8.12 3.78 4.67
N ALA A 189 9.35 3.83 4.20
CA ALA A 189 10.14 2.63 3.93
C ALA A 189 11.49 2.69 4.64
N GLY A 190 11.86 1.60 5.31
CA GLY A 190 13.13 1.48 6.02
C GLY A 190 14.37 1.56 5.12
N GLY A 191 15.55 1.37 5.73
CA GLY A 191 16.82 1.35 5.01
C GLY A 191 17.10 -0.01 4.36
N GLY A 192 17.38 -0.02 3.06
CA GLY A 192 17.74 -1.18 2.23
C GLY A 192 17.88 -0.76 0.75
N ASP A 193 18.20 -1.70 -0.14
CA ASP A 193 18.28 -1.48 -1.59
C ASP A 193 16.95 -1.96 -2.25
N GLY A 194 16.17 -1.07 -2.85
CA GLY A 194 14.82 -1.34 -3.36
C GLY A 194 14.35 -0.36 -4.43
N CYS A 195 13.15 -0.61 -4.96
CA CYS A 195 12.51 0.26 -5.95
C CYS A 195 11.10 0.62 -5.52
N ILE A 196 10.73 1.90 -5.67
CA ILE A 196 9.35 2.35 -5.51
C ILE A 196 8.86 2.86 -6.85
N ALA A 197 7.75 2.31 -7.32
CA ALA A 197 6.98 2.83 -8.44
C ALA A 197 5.59 3.23 -7.94
N LEU A 198 5.22 4.49 -8.12
CA LEU A 198 3.90 4.99 -7.75
C LEU A 198 3.28 5.72 -8.94
N GLU A 199 2.11 5.28 -9.35
CA GLU A 199 1.25 5.95 -10.32
C GLU A 199 -0.03 6.40 -9.62
N ALA A 200 -0.29 7.71 -9.57
CA ALA A 200 -1.50 8.25 -8.95
C ALA A 200 -2.25 9.17 -9.92
N GLY A 201 -3.51 8.84 -10.20
CA GLY A 201 -4.40 9.69 -10.98
C GLY A 201 -5.07 10.76 -10.11
N GLY A 202 -5.10 12.02 -10.56
CA GLY A 202 -5.91 13.06 -9.90
C GLY A 202 -5.08 14.07 -9.12
N ALA A 203 -5.61 14.54 -7.99
CA ALA A 203 -4.99 15.52 -7.09
C ALA A 203 -4.77 14.86 -5.71
N ALA A 204 -3.56 14.42 -5.45
CA ALA A 204 -3.15 13.69 -4.28
C ALA A 204 -2.19 14.48 -3.40
N CYS A 205 -2.28 14.25 -2.08
CA CYS A 205 -1.21 14.59 -1.15
C CYS A 205 -0.33 13.35 -0.96
N ILE A 206 0.89 13.40 -1.47
CA ILE A 206 1.83 12.28 -1.41
C ILE A 206 2.98 12.67 -0.49
N ALA A 207 3.19 11.87 0.56
CA ALA A 207 4.33 11.96 1.45
C ALA A 207 5.09 10.63 1.37
N LEU A 208 6.38 10.70 1.04
CA LEU A 208 7.25 9.53 0.94
C LEU A 208 8.52 9.79 1.75
N GLU A 209 8.78 8.97 2.77
CA GLU A 209 10.00 8.99 3.57
C GLU A 209 10.76 7.67 3.41
N ARG A 210 12.07 7.74 3.08
CA ARG A 210 12.87 6.53 2.87
C ARG A 210 14.31 6.62 3.38
N GLY A 211 14.81 5.54 3.98
CA GLY A 211 16.13 5.48 4.62
C GLY A 211 17.33 4.98 3.80
N GLY A 212 17.19 4.73 2.48
CA GLY A 212 18.14 3.95 1.66
C GLY A 212 18.58 4.55 0.31
N GLY A 213 19.22 3.74 -0.55
CA GLY A 213 19.88 4.16 -1.79
C GLY A 213 19.19 3.65 -3.05
N ASP A 214 18.02 4.22 -3.35
CA ASP A 214 17.01 3.52 -4.14
C ASP A 214 16.50 4.24 -5.38
N CYS A 215 15.91 3.48 -6.29
CA CYS A 215 15.25 4.05 -7.45
C CYS A 215 13.77 4.35 -7.14
N ILE A 216 13.38 5.61 -7.30
CA ILE A 216 12.00 6.06 -7.13
C ILE A 216 11.49 6.55 -8.47
N ALA A 217 10.38 6.01 -8.94
CA ALA A 217 9.61 6.49 -10.06
C ALA A 217 8.23 6.90 -9.58
N LEU A 218 7.88 8.17 -9.74
CA LEU A 218 6.59 8.72 -9.34
C LEU A 218 5.94 9.40 -10.55
N GLU A 219 4.76 8.92 -10.95
CA GLU A 219 3.93 9.54 -11.96
C GLU A 219 2.61 9.99 -11.33
N THR A 220 2.30 11.28 -11.43
CA THR A 220 1.14 11.87 -10.77
C THR A 220 0.31 12.69 -11.76
N GLY A 221 -0.97 12.83 -11.42
CA GLY A 221 -1.94 13.65 -12.11
C GLY A 221 -1.65 15.15 -11.99
N GLY A 222 -2.69 15.95 -11.81
CA GLY A 222 -2.57 17.40 -11.83
C GLY A 222 -3.13 18.00 -10.54
N GLY A 223 -2.35 18.86 -9.89
CA GLY A 223 -2.75 19.53 -8.63
C GLY A 223 -2.23 18.86 -7.36
N ASP A 224 -1.22 18.00 -7.49
CA ASP A 224 -0.68 17.22 -6.38
C ASP A 224 0.24 18.04 -5.45
N CYS A 225 0.20 17.73 -4.15
CA CYS A 225 1.21 18.17 -3.20
C CYS A 225 2.11 16.99 -2.86
N ILE A 226 3.37 17.05 -3.27
CA ILE A 226 4.33 15.96 -3.15
C ILE A 226 5.44 16.40 -2.19
N ALA A 227 5.66 15.63 -1.13
CA ALA A 227 6.80 15.71 -0.24
C ALA A 227 7.56 14.39 -0.31
N LEU A 228 8.83 14.45 -0.72
CA LEU A 228 9.70 13.30 -0.82
C LEU A 228 10.98 13.54 -0.02
N GLU A 229 11.22 12.71 0.98
CA GLU A 229 12.44 12.72 1.78
C GLU A 229 13.18 11.38 1.60
N THR A 230 14.41 11.46 1.09
CA THR A 230 15.25 10.28 0.88
C THR A 230 16.56 10.40 1.64
N GLY A 231 16.98 9.30 2.27
CA GLY A 231 18.26 9.15 2.93
C GLY A 231 19.45 9.23 1.96
N GLY A 232 20.66 9.04 2.49
CA GLY A 232 21.87 9.00 1.66
C GLY A 232 22.06 7.64 0.99
N GLY A 233 22.35 7.61 -0.31
CA GLY A 233 22.60 6.37 -1.07
C GLY A 233 22.71 6.57 -2.59
N GLY A 234 22.90 5.49 -3.35
CA GLY A 234 23.21 5.51 -4.79
C GLY A 234 22.02 5.43 -5.76
N GLY A 235 20.89 6.05 -5.41
CA GLY A 235 19.59 5.89 -6.06
C GLY A 235 19.27 6.91 -7.17
N CYS A 236 18.28 6.62 -8.03
CA CYS A 236 17.78 7.58 -9.02
C CYS A 236 16.32 7.94 -8.75
N ILE A 237 16.00 9.24 -8.77
CA ILE A 237 14.64 9.73 -8.59
C ILE A 237 14.14 10.25 -9.94
N ALA A 238 13.02 9.71 -10.42
CA ALA A 238 12.28 10.21 -11.57
C ALA A 238 10.87 10.59 -11.12
N LEU A 239 10.54 11.87 -11.21
CA LEU A 239 9.23 12.39 -10.86
C LEU A 239 8.60 13.08 -12.08
N ASN A 240 7.44 12.60 -12.51
CA ASN A 240 6.60 13.19 -13.53
C ASN A 240 5.29 13.65 -12.89
N ALA A 241 5.14 14.95 -12.68
CA ALA A 241 3.90 15.55 -12.21
C ALA A 241 3.19 16.24 -13.38
N GLY A 242 1.89 15.97 -13.53
CA GLY A 242 1.05 16.69 -14.47
C GLY A 242 0.89 18.17 -14.13
N GLY A 243 0.14 18.90 -14.96
CA GLY A 243 -0.10 20.33 -14.74
C GLY A 243 -1.21 20.59 -13.74
N GLY A 244 -1.07 21.59 -12.87
CA GLY A 244 -2.07 21.99 -11.88
C GLY A 244 -1.50 22.84 -10.75
N ASP A 245 -2.35 23.20 -9.80
CA ASP A 245 -1.98 24.01 -8.63
C ASP A 245 -1.50 23.08 -7.51
N GLY A 246 -0.19 22.81 -7.47
CA GLY A 246 0.42 21.83 -6.56
C GLY A 246 1.85 22.21 -6.15
N CYS A 247 2.34 21.69 -5.03
CA CYS A 247 3.69 21.98 -4.55
C CYS A 247 4.53 20.70 -4.49
N ILE A 248 5.77 20.78 -4.96
CA ILE A 248 6.72 19.68 -4.90
C ILE A 248 7.87 20.09 -3.97
N ALA A 249 8.09 19.33 -2.91
CA ALA A 249 9.25 19.44 -2.03
C ALA A 249 10.03 18.12 -2.09
N LEU A 250 11.30 18.18 -2.46
CA LEU A 250 12.19 17.02 -2.50
C LEU A 250 13.45 17.33 -1.69
N GLU A 251 13.67 16.52 -0.65
CA GLU A 251 14.91 16.48 0.13
C GLU A 251 15.63 15.16 -0.14
N ALA A 252 16.77 15.24 -0.82
CA ALA A 252 17.62 14.09 -1.11
C ALA A 252 18.92 14.14 -0.31
N GLY A 253 19.25 13.04 0.35
CA GLY A 253 20.48 12.88 1.12
C GLY A 253 21.77 12.96 0.28
N VAL A 254 22.90 12.75 0.95
CA VAL A 254 24.25 12.74 0.35
C VAL A 254 24.48 11.40 -0.35
N GLY A 255 24.68 11.39 -1.67
CA GLY A 255 24.86 10.14 -2.44
C GLY A 255 25.10 10.30 -3.93
N ASP A 256 25.44 9.19 -4.61
CA ASP A 256 25.73 9.13 -6.05
C ASP A 256 24.45 8.76 -6.81
N GLY A 257 23.62 9.75 -7.14
CA GLY A 257 22.28 9.53 -7.69
C GLY A 257 21.84 10.57 -8.71
N CYS A 258 20.95 10.22 -9.64
CA CYS A 258 20.40 11.18 -10.60
C CYS A 258 18.96 11.55 -10.23
N ILE A 259 18.64 12.85 -10.29
CA ILE A 259 17.28 13.36 -10.09
C ILE A 259 16.79 13.91 -11.43
N ALA A 260 15.67 13.39 -11.92
CA ALA A 260 14.92 13.90 -13.06
C ALA A 260 13.53 14.30 -12.59
N LEU A 261 13.20 15.58 -12.72
CA LEU A 261 11.88 16.12 -12.38
C LEU A 261 11.29 16.78 -13.63
N GLU A 262 10.13 16.29 -14.06
CA GLU A 262 9.27 16.93 -15.06
C GLU A 262 7.95 17.32 -14.40
N ALA A 263 7.71 18.63 -14.29
CA ALA A 263 6.44 19.17 -13.80
C ALA A 263 5.69 19.88 -14.94
N GLY A 264 4.40 19.60 -15.08
CA GLY A 264 3.51 20.32 -15.99
C GLY A 264 3.37 21.81 -15.66
N GLY A 265 2.64 22.57 -16.48
CA GLY A 265 2.37 23.98 -16.20
C GLY A 265 1.26 24.18 -15.16
N GLY A 266 1.38 25.17 -14.27
CA GLY A 266 0.42 25.50 -13.21
C GLY A 266 0.99 26.46 -12.15
N ASP A 267 0.19 26.85 -11.15
CA ASP A 267 0.55 27.86 -10.13
C ASP A 267 1.24 27.24 -8.89
N GLY A 268 2.24 26.40 -9.13
CA GLY A 268 2.91 25.57 -8.11
C GLY A 268 4.32 25.99 -7.70
N CYS A 269 4.76 25.62 -6.50
CA CYS A 269 6.15 25.83 -6.06
C CYS A 269 6.94 24.51 -6.09
N ILE A 270 8.18 24.58 -6.57
CA ILE A 270 9.13 23.45 -6.52
C ILE A 270 10.30 23.87 -5.60
N ALA A 271 10.55 23.07 -4.56
CA ALA A 271 11.71 23.16 -3.71
C ALA A 271 12.50 21.86 -3.80
N LEU A 272 13.77 21.95 -4.18
CA LEU A 272 14.69 20.82 -4.24
C LEU A 272 15.93 21.12 -3.39
N GLU A 273 16.15 20.29 -2.37
CA GLU A 273 17.37 20.24 -1.59
C GLU A 273 18.07 18.91 -1.84
N ALA A 274 19.26 18.95 -2.43
CA ALA A 274 20.07 17.77 -2.67
C ALA A 274 21.40 17.86 -1.90
N GLY A 275 21.75 16.82 -1.16
CA GLY A 275 23.05 16.67 -0.51
C GLY A 275 24.22 16.66 -1.51
N GLY A 276 25.46 16.74 -1.02
CA GLY A 276 26.64 16.65 -1.89
C GLY A 276 26.89 15.23 -2.39
N GLY A 277 27.21 15.05 -3.68
CA GLY A 277 27.52 13.75 -4.31
C GLY A 277 27.76 13.87 -5.82
N ASP A 278 28.10 12.77 -6.51
CA ASP A 278 28.51 12.79 -7.94
C ASP A 278 27.31 12.70 -8.93
N GLY A 279 26.13 13.14 -8.49
CA GLY A 279 24.85 13.02 -9.17
C GLY A 279 24.50 14.08 -10.23
N CYS A 280 23.59 13.78 -11.16
CA CYS A 280 23.06 14.78 -12.11
C CYS A 280 21.62 15.17 -11.74
N ILE A 281 21.31 16.46 -11.81
CA ILE A 281 19.96 16.99 -11.62
C ILE A 281 19.46 17.55 -12.95
N ALA A 282 18.31 17.06 -13.41
CA ALA A 282 17.58 17.59 -14.56
C ALA A 282 16.18 18.02 -14.12
N LEU A 283 15.90 19.31 -14.23
CA LEU A 283 14.59 19.88 -13.93
C LEU A 283 13.97 20.48 -15.19
N LYS A 284 12.77 20.01 -15.54
CA LYS A 284 11.88 20.64 -16.50
C LYS A 284 10.60 21.08 -15.83
N ALA A 285 10.30 22.37 -15.89
CA ALA A 285 9.04 22.91 -15.42
C ALA A 285 8.28 23.53 -16.60
N GLY A 286 6.99 23.21 -16.72
CA GLY A 286 6.06 23.89 -17.62
C GLY A 286 5.89 25.39 -17.27
N GLY A 287 5.22 26.15 -18.14
CA GLY A 287 4.93 27.57 -17.85
C GLY A 287 3.80 27.73 -16.84
N GLY A 288 3.93 28.71 -15.93
CA GLY A 288 2.95 29.06 -14.87
C GLY A 288 3.52 30.12 -13.91
N ASP A 289 2.75 30.56 -12.90
CA ASP A 289 3.15 31.64 -11.95
C ASP A 289 3.97 31.12 -10.74
N GLY A 290 4.57 29.94 -10.88
CA GLY A 290 5.29 29.21 -9.85
C GLY A 290 6.70 29.69 -9.52
N CYS A 291 7.22 29.28 -8.35
CA CYS A 291 8.60 29.54 -7.92
C CYS A 291 9.42 28.25 -7.86
N ILE A 292 10.68 28.31 -8.31
CA ILE A 292 11.64 27.21 -8.20
C ILE A 292 12.76 27.62 -7.25
N ALA A 293 12.97 26.85 -6.19
CA ALA A 293 14.12 26.94 -5.29
C ALA A 293 14.97 25.66 -5.42
N LEU A 294 16.27 25.83 -5.62
CA LEU A 294 17.23 24.73 -5.74
C LEU A 294 18.42 25.00 -4.84
N GLU A 295 18.66 24.11 -3.88
CA GLU A 295 19.88 24.04 -3.09
C GLU A 295 20.58 22.71 -3.36
N ALA A 296 21.80 22.76 -3.86
CA ALA A 296 22.61 21.58 -4.13
C ALA A 296 23.93 21.65 -3.36
N GLY A 297 24.25 20.59 -2.62
CA GLY A 297 25.51 20.40 -1.93
C GLY A 297 26.70 20.26 -2.90
N GLY A 298 27.92 20.49 -2.42
CA GLY A 298 29.11 20.42 -3.26
C GLY A 298 29.45 18.98 -3.68
N GLY A 299 29.46 18.71 -4.99
CA GLY A 299 29.88 17.46 -5.63
C GLY A 299 30.23 17.67 -7.12
N ASP A 300 30.66 16.61 -7.83
CA ASP A 300 31.16 16.70 -9.21
C ASP A 300 30.03 16.64 -10.28
N GLY A 301 28.77 16.75 -9.83
CA GLY A 301 27.55 16.65 -10.60
C GLY A 301 27.23 17.78 -11.59
N CYS A 302 26.30 17.51 -12.52
CA CYS A 302 25.79 18.49 -13.48
C CYS A 302 24.32 18.87 -13.18
N ILE A 303 23.99 20.15 -13.28
CA ILE A 303 22.61 20.66 -13.14
C ILE A 303 22.14 21.19 -14.49
N ALA A 304 21.01 20.69 -14.97
CA ALA A 304 20.28 21.19 -16.14
C ALA A 304 18.90 21.70 -15.70
N LEU A 305 18.59 22.94 -16.06
CA LEU A 305 17.31 23.58 -15.75
C LEU A 305 16.67 24.11 -17.04
N GLU A 306 15.46 23.65 -17.33
CA GLU A 306 14.60 24.18 -18.38
C GLU A 306 13.28 24.62 -17.76
N ALA A 307 13.05 25.94 -17.69
CA ALA A 307 11.79 26.50 -17.25
C ALA A 307 11.02 27.08 -18.45
N GLY A 308 9.76 26.68 -18.61
CA GLY A 308 8.82 27.30 -19.54
C GLY A 308 8.53 28.74 -19.11
N GLY A 309 8.59 29.70 -20.05
CA GLY A 309 8.33 31.10 -19.73
C GLY A 309 6.89 31.32 -19.26
N GLY A 310 6.74 31.80 -18.02
CA GLY A 310 5.51 32.39 -17.48
C GLY A 310 5.61 33.92 -17.44
N ASP A 311 4.50 34.60 -17.67
CA ASP A 311 4.42 36.06 -17.63
C ASP A 311 4.23 36.55 -16.17
N GLY A 312 5.31 36.65 -15.39
CA GLY A 312 5.25 37.14 -14.00
C GLY A 312 6.56 37.70 -13.45
#